data_AF-A0A433U574-F1
#
_entry.id   AF-A0A433U574-F1
#
_cell.length_a   1.000
_cell.length_b   1.000
_cell.length_c   1.000
_cell.angle_alpha   90.00
_cell.angle_beta   90.00
_cell.angle_gamma   90.00
#
_symmetry.space_group_name_H-M   'P 1'
#
loop_
_entity.id
_entity.type
_entity.pdbx_description
1 polymer ?
#
loop_
_entity_poly.entity_id
_entity_poly.type
_entity_poly.pdbx_seq_one_letter_code
_entity_poly.pdbx_strand_id
1 'polypeptide(L)'
;MDPKGGDEGFADGEVDDDEAMEVANVNNESDDEVLQGPRASVYFCDFDPSKQGHDIPKEQVEQMMQAEPYQRKIDTCHLCKKCWYDNEFTLGCNECGGFAMTRSCPICLGRCDKTWKRDVKMSHSYHEAHWDGACGLPEHLQ
;
A
#
# COMPACT_ATOMS: atom_id res chain seq x y z
N MET A 1 -45.56 24.39 32.81
CA MET A 1 -45.19 24.05 34.21
C MET A 1 -44.37 22.78 34.11
N ASP A 2 -43.05 22.94 34.18
CA ASP A 2 -42.09 21.86 34.33
C ASP A 2 -42.39 21.01 35.58
N PRO A 3 -41.84 19.78 35.62
CA PRO A 3 -40.71 19.64 36.52
C PRO A 3 -39.50 18.91 35.90
N LYS A 4 -38.37 19.58 36.10
CA LYS A 4 -36.98 19.11 36.28
C LYS A 4 -36.72 17.60 36.38
N GLY A 5 -35.61 17.21 35.73
CA GLY A 5 -34.45 16.66 36.43
C GLY A 5 -34.14 15.19 36.20
N GLY A 6 -32.90 14.89 35.79
CA GLY A 6 -32.36 13.55 35.70
C GLY A 6 -31.02 13.49 34.95
N ASP A 7 -30.02 14.19 35.48
CA ASP A 7 -28.61 14.03 35.16
C ASP A 7 -28.13 12.74 35.83
N GLU A 8 -27.97 11.66 35.06
CA GLU A 8 -27.44 10.39 35.55
C GLU A 8 -25.91 10.42 35.47
N GLY A 9 -25.35 11.01 36.52
CA GLY A 9 -23.92 11.10 36.77
C GLY A 9 -23.23 9.75 36.78
N PHE A 10 -22.04 9.73 36.20
CA PHE A 10 -21.06 8.66 36.40
C PHE A 10 -20.74 8.57 37.90
N ALA A 11 -21.01 7.42 38.48
CA ALA A 11 -20.59 7.13 39.84
C ALA A 11 -19.06 7.02 39.88
N ASP A 12 -18.40 8.02 40.44
CA ASP A 12 -17.04 7.91 40.94
C ASP A 12 -17.07 6.99 42.16
N GLY A 13 -16.90 5.70 41.91
CA GLY A 13 -16.57 4.73 42.96
C GLY A 13 -15.09 4.89 43.30
N GLU A 14 -14.80 5.55 44.42
CA GLU A 14 -13.52 5.42 45.11
C GLU A 14 -13.32 3.93 45.42
N VAL A 15 -12.33 3.31 44.76
CA VAL A 15 -11.85 1.98 45.13
C VAL A 15 -10.68 2.17 46.07
N ASP A 16 -10.89 1.78 47.33
CA ASP A 16 -9.86 1.69 48.35
C ASP A 16 -8.73 0.75 47.88
N ASP A 17 -7.51 1.27 47.96
CA ASP A 17 -6.27 0.70 47.43
C ASP A 17 -5.58 -0.13 48.53
N ASP A 18 -6.18 -1.25 48.96
CA ASP A 18 -5.59 -2.12 49.99
C ASP A 18 -6.07 -3.58 50.03
N GLU A 19 -6.41 -4.20 48.90
CA GLU A 19 -6.38 -5.68 48.78
C GLU A 19 -5.17 -6.11 47.95
N ALA A 20 -4.05 -6.27 48.65
CA ALA A 20 -2.87 -6.97 48.16
C ALA A 20 -3.28 -8.37 47.68
N MET A 21 -3.30 -8.60 46.36
CA MET A 21 -3.47 -9.94 45.83
C MET A 21 -2.24 -10.78 46.20
N GLU A 22 -2.37 -11.59 47.25
CA GLU A 22 -1.42 -12.66 47.53
C GLU A 22 -1.48 -13.66 46.37
N VAL A 23 -0.48 -13.58 45.48
CA VAL A 23 -0.28 -14.58 44.44
C VAL A 23 0.14 -15.88 45.11
N ALA A 24 -0.83 -16.78 45.30
CA ALA A 24 -0.55 -18.15 45.68
C ALA A 24 0.41 -18.75 44.64
N ASN A 25 1.64 -19.00 45.07
CA ASN A 25 2.65 -19.69 44.29
C ASN A 25 2.23 -21.15 44.13
N VAL A 26 1.35 -21.42 43.18
CA VAL A 26 1.02 -22.77 42.76
C VAL A 26 1.95 -23.09 41.59
N ASN A 27 3.04 -23.78 41.91
CA ASN A 27 3.78 -24.58 40.92
C ASN A 27 2.78 -25.55 40.30
N ASN A 28 2.24 -25.19 39.14
CA ASN A 28 1.46 -26.09 38.31
C ASN A 28 2.19 -26.23 36.97
N GLU A 29 2.96 -27.30 36.86
CA GLU A 29 3.47 -27.81 35.59
C GLU A 29 2.25 -28.28 34.78
N SER A 30 1.65 -27.37 34.02
CA SER A 30 0.73 -27.71 32.94
C SER A 30 1.34 -27.27 31.62
N ASP A 31 1.96 -28.23 30.95
CA ASP A 31 2.42 -28.14 29.56
C ASP A 31 1.22 -27.95 28.62
N ASP A 32 0.71 -26.73 28.53
CA ASP A 32 -0.26 -26.33 27.51
C ASP A 32 0.52 -25.85 26.27
N GLU A 33 0.93 -26.81 25.44
CA GLU A 33 1.70 -26.57 24.20
C GLU A 33 0.92 -25.72 23.17
N VAL A 34 -0.36 -25.45 23.37
CA VAL A 34 -1.22 -24.73 22.42
C VAL A 34 -0.95 -23.23 22.38
N LEU A 35 -0.34 -22.67 23.43
CA LEU A 35 -0.02 -21.23 23.52
C LEU A 35 1.40 -20.86 23.08
N GLN A 36 2.21 -21.85 22.66
CA GLN A 36 3.57 -21.62 22.14
C GLN A 36 3.58 -21.37 20.63
N GLY A 37 2.73 -20.45 20.17
CA GLY A 37 2.83 -19.91 18.82
C GLY A 37 4.23 -19.31 18.58
N PRO A 38 4.73 -19.27 17.33
CA PRO A 38 6.05 -18.73 17.04
C PRO A 38 6.17 -17.32 17.60
N ARG A 39 7.11 -17.13 18.54
CA ARG A 39 7.42 -15.81 19.12
C ARG A 39 7.83 -14.91 17.97
N ALA A 40 6.95 -13.99 17.57
CA ALA A 40 7.28 -12.94 16.63
C ALA A 40 8.39 -12.09 17.26
N SER A 41 9.64 -12.33 16.86
CA SER A 41 10.75 -11.48 17.24
C SER A 41 10.63 -10.18 16.45
N VAL A 42 10.12 -9.14 17.09
CA VAL A 42 10.26 -7.77 16.59
C VAL A 42 11.72 -7.37 16.79
N TYR A 43 12.49 -7.33 15.70
CA TYR A 43 13.78 -6.65 15.71
C TYR A 43 13.47 -5.15 15.70
N PHE A 44 13.73 -4.49 16.82
CA PHE A 44 13.88 -3.04 16.81
C PHE A 44 15.14 -2.76 15.99
N CYS A 45 14.99 -2.23 14.78
CA CYS A 45 16.13 -1.70 14.05
C CYS A 45 16.78 -0.64 14.94
N ASP A 46 18.04 -0.84 15.31
CA ASP A 46 18.78 0.06 16.18
C ASP A 46 18.63 1.50 15.66
N PHE A 47 18.05 2.36 16.51
CA PHE A 47 18.04 3.79 16.26
C PHE A 47 19.49 4.25 16.26
N ASP A 48 20.06 4.49 15.07
CA ASP A 48 21.39 5.06 14.92
C ASP A 48 21.27 6.58 15.11
N PRO A 49 21.65 7.14 16.27
CA PRO A 49 21.52 8.57 16.54
C PRO A 49 22.37 9.43 15.60
N SER A 50 23.32 8.81 14.87
CA SER A 50 24.15 9.48 13.86
C SER A 50 23.41 9.64 12.53
N LYS A 51 22.35 8.86 12.28
CA LYS A 51 21.48 8.97 11.11
C LYS A 51 20.32 9.89 11.43
N GLN A 52 20.62 11.18 11.55
CA GLN A 52 19.60 12.21 11.66
C GLN A 52 18.84 12.26 10.33
N GLY A 53 17.52 12.04 10.36
CA GLY A 53 16.67 12.22 9.18
C GLY A 53 16.80 13.66 8.71
N HIS A 54 17.15 13.87 7.44
CA HIS A 54 17.18 15.20 6.86
C HIS A 54 15.80 15.55 6.31
N ASP A 55 15.30 16.74 6.64
CA ASP A 55 14.07 17.27 6.07
C ASP A 55 14.29 17.62 4.60
N ILE A 56 13.73 16.79 3.71
CA ILE A 56 13.76 17.03 2.27
C ILE A 56 12.51 17.86 1.93
N PRO A 57 12.65 19.07 1.37
CA PRO A 57 11.50 19.86 0.95
C PRO A 57 10.71 19.15 -0.15
N LYS A 58 9.38 19.37 -0.17
CA LYS A 58 8.45 18.76 -1.14
C LYS A 58 8.92 18.91 -2.59
N GLU A 59 9.42 20.10 -2.96
CA GLU A 59 9.92 20.37 -4.31
C GLU A 59 11.12 19.49 -4.69
N GLN A 60 12.04 19.24 -3.75
CA GLN A 60 13.17 18.36 -3.99
C GLN A 60 12.71 16.91 -4.15
N VAL A 61 11.71 16.46 -3.38
CA VAL A 61 11.09 15.14 -3.57
C VAL A 61 10.45 15.04 -4.96
N GLU A 62 9.72 16.06 -5.39
CA GLU A 62 9.10 16.11 -6.72
C GLU A 62 10.15 16.03 -7.84
N GLN A 63 11.28 16.72 -7.70
CA GLN A 63 12.41 16.62 -8.63
C GLN A 63 13.01 15.21 -8.66
N MET A 64 13.20 14.58 -7.49
CA MET A 64 13.68 13.20 -7.41
C MET A 64 12.70 12.21 -8.05
N MET A 65 11.40 12.45 -7.88
CA MET A 65 10.37 11.63 -8.53
C MET A 65 10.35 11.81 -10.05
N GLN A 66 10.73 12.97 -10.57
CA GLN A 66 10.81 13.22 -12.02
C GLN A 66 12.11 12.71 -12.64
N ALA A 67 13.13 12.37 -11.84
CA ALA A 67 14.41 11.90 -12.33
C ALA A 67 14.26 10.59 -13.11
N GLU A 68 14.89 10.52 -14.29
CA GLU A 68 14.91 9.30 -15.12
C GLU A 68 15.25 8.00 -14.38
N PRO A 69 16.26 7.92 -13.49
CA PRO A 69 16.56 6.67 -12.79
C PRO A 69 15.42 6.22 -11.87
N TYR A 70 14.65 7.16 -11.32
CA TYR A 70 13.48 6.85 -10.52
C TYR A 70 12.32 6.38 -11.41
N GLN A 71 12.07 7.08 -12.52
CA GLN A 71 11.04 6.69 -13.50
C GLN A 71 11.30 5.29 -14.07
N ARG A 72 12.53 4.96 -14.49
CA ARG A 72 12.88 3.61 -14.95
C ARG A 72 12.60 2.53 -13.89
N LYS A 73 12.90 2.84 -12.63
CA LYS A 73 12.66 1.91 -11.52
C LYS A 73 11.17 1.66 -11.30
N ILE A 74 10.35 2.71 -11.40
CA ILE A 74 8.89 2.61 -11.32
C ILE A 74 8.35 1.89 -12.54
N ASP A 75 8.79 2.22 -13.75
CA ASP A 75 8.25 1.67 -14.99
C ASP A 75 8.83 0.28 -15.34
N THR A 76 9.30 -0.47 -14.35
CA THR A 76 9.83 -1.83 -14.54
C THR A 76 8.81 -2.86 -14.12
N CYS A 77 8.42 -3.74 -15.04
CA CYS A 77 7.48 -4.83 -14.79
C CYS A 77 7.92 -5.70 -13.59
N HIS A 78 7.02 -5.91 -12.63
CA HIS A 78 7.30 -6.75 -11.46
C HIS A 78 7.45 -8.23 -11.80
N LEU A 79 6.75 -8.74 -12.82
CA LEU A 79 6.79 -10.15 -13.22
C LEU A 79 8.01 -10.50 -14.07
N CYS A 80 8.27 -9.77 -15.15
CA CYS A 80 9.33 -10.11 -16.11
C CYS A 80 10.57 -9.22 -16.07
N LYS A 81 10.57 -8.16 -15.24
CA LYS A 81 11.69 -7.22 -15.04
C LYS A 81 12.09 -6.43 -16.28
N LYS A 82 11.26 -6.41 -17.33
CA LYS A 82 11.44 -5.52 -18.48
C LYS A 82 11.05 -4.09 -18.12
N CYS A 83 11.86 -3.14 -18.58
CA CYS A 83 11.69 -1.72 -18.34
C CYS A 83 10.79 -1.12 -19.43
N TRP A 84 9.56 -0.78 -19.08
CA TRP A 84 8.63 -0.13 -20.00
C TRP A 84 9.10 1.26 -20.43
N TYR A 85 9.82 1.97 -19.56
CA TYR A 85 10.42 3.27 -19.88
C TYR A 85 11.39 3.18 -21.07
N ASP A 86 12.20 2.11 -21.12
CA ASP A 86 13.11 1.82 -22.24
C ASP A 86 12.41 1.12 -23.42
N ASN A 87 11.06 1.16 -23.44
CA ASN A 87 10.20 0.53 -24.45
C ASN A 87 10.36 -1.00 -24.55
N GLU A 88 10.76 -1.65 -23.45
CA GLU A 88 10.87 -3.10 -23.38
C GLU A 88 9.63 -3.76 -22.77
N PHE A 89 9.23 -4.92 -23.28
CA PHE A 89 8.19 -5.75 -22.68
C PHE A 89 8.36 -7.21 -23.08
N THR A 90 7.63 -8.10 -22.41
CA THR A 90 7.59 -9.53 -22.74
C THR A 90 6.22 -9.91 -23.29
N LEU A 91 6.20 -10.54 -24.47
CA LEU A 91 4.98 -11.15 -25.02
C LEU A 91 4.53 -12.30 -24.12
N GLY A 92 3.28 -12.26 -23.68
CA GLY A 92 2.70 -13.27 -22.77
C GLY A 92 2.87 -12.99 -21.27
N CYS A 93 3.52 -11.89 -20.89
CA CYS A 93 3.49 -11.43 -19.50
C CYS A 93 2.19 -10.65 -19.23
N ASN A 94 1.43 -11.05 -18.21
CA ASN A 94 0.13 -10.45 -17.87
C ASN A 94 0.25 -8.96 -17.53
N GLU A 95 1.25 -8.62 -16.71
CA GLU A 95 1.50 -7.23 -16.31
C GLU A 95 1.97 -6.36 -17.49
N CYS A 96 2.73 -6.93 -18.43
CA CYS A 96 3.11 -6.22 -19.66
C CYS A 96 1.93 -6.08 -20.62
N GLY A 97 1.07 -7.09 -20.78
CA GLY A 97 -0.05 -7.05 -21.72
C GLY A 97 0.35 -6.77 -23.19
N GLY A 98 1.60 -7.06 -23.56
CA GLY A 98 2.11 -6.92 -24.92
C GLY A 98 2.52 -5.51 -25.36
N PHE A 99 2.61 -4.54 -24.45
CA PHE A 99 3.01 -3.17 -24.75
C PHE A 99 3.90 -2.59 -23.63
N ALA A 100 4.64 -1.52 -23.93
CA ALA A 100 5.45 -0.80 -22.93
C ALA A 100 4.62 0.31 -22.24
N MET A 101 5.02 1.58 -22.32
CA MET A 101 4.32 2.71 -21.68
C MET A 101 3.08 3.17 -22.43
N THR A 102 2.99 2.90 -23.73
CA THR A 102 1.89 3.35 -24.58
C THR A 102 1.39 2.24 -25.48
N ARG A 103 0.11 2.35 -25.88
CA ARG A 103 -0.50 1.48 -26.88
C ARG A 103 -1.55 2.22 -27.69
N SER A 104 -1.89 1.66 -28.84
CA SER A 104 -3.06 2.10 -29.62
C SER A 104 -4.35 1.77 -28.86
N CYS A 105 -5.41 2.51 -29.19
CA CYS A 105 -6.73 2.35 -28.56
C CYS A 105 -7.18 0.87 -28.54
N PRO A 106 -7.37 0.27 -27.35
CA PRO A 106 -7.77 -1.13 -27.23
C PRO A 106 -9.23 -1.37 -27.62
N ILE A 107 -10.06 -0.33 -27.57
CA ILE A 107 -11.50 -0.41 -27.88
C ILE A 107 -11.70 -0.60 -29.40
N CYS A 108 -11.21 0.35 -30.21
CA CYS A 108 -11.35 0.30 -31.67
C CYS A 108 -10.12 -0.28 -32.40
N LEU A 109 -9.20 -0.92 -31.67
CA LEU A 109 -7.95 -1.47 -32.19
C LEU A 109 -7.10 -0.45 -32.98
N GLY A 110 -7.07 0.79 -32.51
CA GLY A 110 -6.28 1.88 -33.11
C GLY A 110 -6.95 2.67 -34.23
N ARG A 111 -8.18 2.38 -34.64
CA ARG A 111 -8.87 3.11 -35.73
C ARG A 111 -9.06 4.62 -35.49
N CYS A 112 -9.04 5.06 -34.23
CA CYS A 112 -9.18 6.48 -33.88
C CYS A 112 -7.84 7.22 -33.71
N ASP A 113 -6.71 6.54 -33.93
CA ASP A 113 -5.35 7.07 -33.73
C ASP A 113 -5.07 7.59 -32.31
N LYS A 114 -5.94 7.33 -31.33
CA LYS A 114 -5.71 7.68 -29.93
C LYS A 114 -4.70 6.72 -29.31
N THR A 115 -3.72 7.32 -28.63
CA THR A 115 -2.73 6.60 -27.83
C THR A 115 -3.17 6.58 -26.38
N TRP A 116 -3.13 5.39 -25.78
CA TRP A 116 -3.43 5.16 -24.38
C TRP A 116 -2.12 5.04 -23.60
N LYS A 117 -2.08 5.60 -22.39
CA LYS A 117 -0.92 5.55 -21.51
C LYS A 117 -1.14 4.46 -20.46
N ARG A 118 -0.07 3.80 -20.06
CA ARG A 118 -0.13 2.81 -18.99
C ARG A 118 -0.40 3.48 -17.64
N ASP A 119 -1.36 2.95 -16.89
CA ASP A 119 -1.44 3.21 -15.46
C ASP A 119 -0.47 2.26 -14.76
N VAL A 120 0.72 2.77 -14.42
CA VAL A 120 1.80 1.97 -13.83
C VAL A 120 1.42 1.48 -12.43
N LYS A 121 0.74 2.32 -11.65
CA LYS A 121 0.33 1.99 -10.29
C LYS A 121 -0.67 0.84 -10.31
N MET A 122 -1.70 0.92 -11.15
CA MET A 122 -2.68 -0.14 -11.29
C MET A 122 -2.04 -1.38 -11.90
N SER A 123 -1.15 -1.23 -12.89
CA SER A 123 -0.47 -2.36 -13.52
C SER A 123 0.31 -3.20 -12.49
N HIS A 124 1.04 -2.54 -11.60
CA HIS A 124 1.74 -3.20 -10.51
C HIS A 124 0.81 -3.80 -9.46
N SER A 125 -0.26 -3.09 -9.11
CA SER A 125 -1.17 -3.51 -8.03
C SER A 125 -1.93 -4.79 -8.36
N TYR A 126 -2.30 -4.97 -9.64
CA TYR A 126 -3.07 -6.13 -10.11
C TYR A 126 -2.23 -7.16 -10.86
N HIS A 127 -0.94 -6.88 -11.11
CA HIS A 127 -0.08 -7.71 -11.97
C HIS A 127 -0.68 -7.96 -13.37
N GLU A 128 -1.43 -6.99 -13.87
CA GLU A 128 -2.15 -7.02 -15.15
C GLU A 128 -2.02 -5.66 -15.84
N ALA A 129 -1.94 -5.61 -17.16
CA ALA A 129 -1.76 -4.35 -17.87
C ALA A 129 -3.00 -3.43 -17.79
N HIS A 130 -2.87 -2.30 -17.09
CA HIS A 130 -3.89 -1.25 -17.00
C HIS A 130 -3.53 -0.02 -17.83
N TRP A 131 -4.54 0.61 -18.42
CA TRP A 131 -4.37 1.68 -19.41
C TRP A 131 -5.37 2.82 -19.19
N ASP A 132 -4.85 4.04 -19.15
CA ASP A 132 -5.60 5.28 -19.12
C ASP A 132 -5.74 5.87 -20.53
N GLY A 133 -6.97 6.11 -20.92
CA GLY A 133 -7.30 6.75 -22.19
C GLY A 133 -8.80 6.68 -22.49
N ALA A 134 -9.17 7.28 -23.62
CA ALA A 134 -10.53 7.21 -24.15
C ALA A 134 -10.48 6.93 -25.65
N CYS A 135 -11.48 6.21 -26.16
CA CYS A 135 -11.63 6.02 -27.60
C CYS A 135 -12.05 7.34 -28.25
N GLY A 136 -11.49 7.64 -29.43
CA GLY A 136 -11.87 8.80 -30.22
C GLY A 136 -13.07 8.58 -31.13
N LEU A 137 -13.58 7.35 -31.22
CA LEU A 137 -14.79 7.04 -31.99
C LEU A 137 -16.05 7.41 -31.20
N PRO A 138 -17.14 7.76 -31.88
CA PRO A 138 -18.47 7.83 -31.27
C PRO A 138 -18.83 6.52 -30.55
N GLU A 139 -19.54 6.60 -29.43
CA GLU A 139 -19.89 5.43 -28.60
C GLU A 139 -20.56 4.28 -29.37
N HIS A 140 -21.35 4.59 -30.41
CA HIS A 140 -21.98 3.58 -31.27
C HIS A 140 -21.02 2.84 -32.22
N LEU A 141 -19.75 3.25 -32.28
CA LEU A 141 -18.69 2.67 -33.13
C LEU A 141 -17.49 2.16 -32.30
N GLN A 142 -17.58 2.25 -30.97
CA GLN A 142 -16.59 1.74 -30.03
C GLN A 142 -16.78 0.23 -29.84
#